data_AF-A0A8T3LIQ3-F1
#
_entry.id   AF-A0A8T3LIQ3-F1
#
_cell.length_a   1.000
_cell.length_b   1.000
_cell.length_c   1.000
_cell.angle_alpha   90.00
_cell.angle_beta   90.00
_cell.angle_gamma   90.00
#
_symmetry.space_group_name_H-M   'P 1'
#
loop_
_entity.id
_entity.type
_entity.pdbx_description
1 polymer ?
#
loop_
_entity_poly.entity_id
_entity_poly.type
_entity_poly.pdbx_seq_one_letter_code
_entity_poly.pdbx_strand_id
1 'polypeptide(L)'
;MTYSVALLPGDGIGPEVVGEAVRVLEHVERVSGGDVAFRFEAFEIGAGAWRRTGAAISDKTVAACAAADAMLLGAAGLPDARHADGREAGSDAMFRLRFGLDLYAGIRPVRLYPGCPTPLRDPGPGIDYVIVRENVEGMYAARHGGSRVEGEVAADTSIITRAGTRRIVERAFAVATTRSGAPADGVSRVTCVDKANVLASYAFFREVATAVAAAHPDIAFEAVYVDAAALYLVQR
;
A
#
# COMPACT_ATOMS: atom_id res chain seq x y z
N MET A 1 -11.93 -16.90 -19.04
CA MET A 1 -12.62 -15.66 -18.61
C MET A 1 -11.79 -14.46 -19.05
N THR A 2 -12.42 -13.38 -19.52
CA THR A 2 -11.71 -12.16 -19.94
C THR A 2 -11.81 -11.11 -18.84
N TYR A 3 -10.67 -10.65 -18.34
CA TYR A 3 -10.57 -9.59 -17.33
C TYR A 3 -10.24 -8.26 -17.98
N SER A 4 -10.97 -7.23 -17.61
CA SER A 4 -10.68 -5.85 -17.97
C SER A 4 -9.66 -5.24 -17.01
N VAL A 5 -8.58 -4.68 -17.54
CA VAL A 5 -7.49 -4.12 -16.75
C VAL A 5 -7.23 -2.69 -17.18
N ALA A 6 -7.42 -1.75 -16.25
CA ALA A 6 -7.06 -0.36 -16.44
C ALA A 6 -5.54 -0.18 -16.26
N LEU A 7 -4.82 0.11 -17.35
CA LEU A 7 -3.40 0.42 -17.32
C LEU A 7 -3.21 1.88 -16.93
N LEU A 8 -2.37 2.11 -15.92
CA LEU A 8 -2.02 3.43 -15.38
C LEU A 8 -0.49 3.57 -15.40
N PRO A 9 0.15 3.73 -16.58
CA PRO A 9 1.60 3.69 -16.69
C PRO A 9 2.28 4.84 -15.94
N GLY A 10 1.69 6.03 -16.01
CA GLY A 10 2.11 7.22 -15.28
C GLY A 10 3.45 7.80 -15.73
N ASP A 11 4.32 8.15 -14.79
CA ASP A 11 5.52 8.94 -15.00
C ASP A 11 6.83 8.17 -14.79
N GLY A 12 7.94 8.76 -15.23
CA GLY A 12 9.29 8.22 -15.02
C GLY A 12 9.45 6.84 -15.67
N ILE A 13 9.92 5.86 -14.89
CA ILE A 13 10.08 4.47 -15.35
C ILE A 13 8.74 3.73 -15.53
N GLY A 14 7.63 4.33 -15.12
CA GLY A 14 6.30 3.71 -15.09
C GLY A 14 5.87 3.08 -16.43
N PRO A 15 5.93 3.81 -17.56
CA PRO A 15 5.63 3.27 -18.89
C PRO A 15 6.46 2.05 -19.27
N GLU A 16 7.76 2.05 -18.96
CA GLU A 16 8.67 0.95 -19.30
C GLU A 16 8.31 -0.31 -18.51
N VAL A 17 8.14 -0.20 -17.19
CA VAL A 17 7.86 -1.36 -16.34
C VAL A 17 6.44 -1.91 -16.53
N VAL A 18 5.46 -1.05 -16.83
CA VAL A 18 4.10 -1.50 -17.17
C VAL A 18 4.08 -2.22 -18.52
N GLY A 19 4.87 -1.75 -19.50
CA GLY A 19 5.04 -2.43 -20.77
C GLY A 19 5.56 -3.87 -20.60
N GLU A 20 6.59 -4.05 -19.77
CA GLU A 20 7.12 -5.39 -19.49
C GLU A 20 6.14 -6.27 -18.69
N ALA A 21 5.37 -5.68 -17.76
CA ALA A 21 4.32 -6.41 -17.05
C ALA A 21 3.22 -6.90 -18.00
N VAL A 22 2.80 -6.07 -18.97
CA VAL A 22 1.82 -6.46 -20.01
C VAL A 22 2.34 -7.64 -20.84
N ARG A 23 3.61 -7.61 -21.27
CA ARG A 23 4.23 -8.72 -22.04
C ARG A 23 4.20 -10.05 -21.26
N VAL A 24 4.40 -10.00 -19.95
CA VAL A 24 4.27 -11.19 -19.08
C VAL A 24 2.82 -11.67 -19.02
N LEU A 25 1.84 -10.77 -18.88
CA LEU A 25 0.42 -11.13 -18.83
C LEU A 25 -0.08 -11.72 -20.17
N GLU A 26 0.36 -11.17 -21.30
CA GLU A 26 0.08 -11.73 -22.63
C GLU A 26 0.67 -13.14 -22.77
N HIS A 27 1.88 -13.37 -22.22
CA HIS A 27 2.46 -14.71 -22.19
C HIS A 27 1.63 -15.66 -21.32
N VAL A 28 1.16 -15.22 -20.16
CA VAL A 28 0.27 -16.00 -19.26
C VAL A 28 -1.02 -16.39 -19.98
N GLU A 29 -1.66 -15.44 -20.67
CA GLU A 29 -2.86 -15.70 -21.48
C GLU A 29 -2.60 -16.82 -22.51
N ARG A 30 -1.49 -16.73 -23.26
CA ARG A 30 -1.11 -17.73 -24.25
C ARG A 30 -0.87 -19.11 -23.65
N VAL A 31 -0.12 -19.22 -22.54
CA VAL A 31 0.18 -20.53 -21.92
C VAL A 31 -1.01 -21.12 -21.17
N SER A 32 -1.99 -20.29 -20.79
CA SER A 32 -3.24 -20.76 -20.17
C SER A 32 -4.19 -21.45 -21.16
N GLY A 33 -3.90 -21.42 -22.47
CA GLY A 33 -4.80 -22.00 -23.48
C GLY A 33 -6.13 -21.27 -23.63
N GLY A 34 -6.24 -20.02 -23.16
CA GLY A 34 -7.46 -19.21 -23.22
C GLY A 34 -8.35 -19.28 -21.97
N ASP A 35 -7.93 -20.01 -20.93
CA ASP A 35 -8.63 -20.04 -19.63
C ASP A 35 -8.68 -18.65 -18.98
N VAL A 36 -7.63 -17.84 -19.20
CA VAL A 36 -7.52 -16.46 -18.77
C VAL A 36 -7.17 -15.59 -19.97
N ALA A 37 -7.91 -14.50 -20.15
CA ALA A 37 -7.64 -13.49 -21.17
C ALA A 37 -7.70 -12.08 -20.57
N PHE A 38 -6.99 -11.12 -21.17
CA PHE A 38 -6.94 -9.75 -20.68
C PHE A 38 -7.36 -8.74 -21.73
N ARG A 39 -8.15 -7.74 -21.32
CA ARG A 39 -8.46 -6.55 -22.12
C ARG A 39 -7.85 -5.33 -21.43
N PHE A 40 -6.80 -4.79 -22.02
CA PHE A 40 -6.10 -3.62 -21.51
C PHE A 40 -6.67 -2.31 -22.08
N GLU A 41 -6.91 -1.34 -21.21
CA GLU A 41 -7.20 0.05 -21.61
C GLU A 41 -6.28 0.99 -20.83
N ALA A 42 -5.53 1.83 -21.54
CA ALA A 42 -4.55 2.71 -20.93
C ALA A 42 -5.11 4.11 -20.67
N PHE A 43 -4.81 4.65 -19.49
CA PHE A 43 -5.25 5.97 -19.08
C PHE A 43 -4.09 6.81 -18.55
N GLU A 44 -4.20 8.13 -18.75
CA GLU A 44 -3.24 9.09 -18.22
C GLU A 44 -3.42 9.29 -16.71
N ILE A 45 -2.29 9.38 -16.01
CA ILE A 45 -2.20 9.61 -14.57
C ILE A 45 -0.87 10.30 -14.23
N GLY A 46 -0.80 10.95 -13.07
CA GLY A 46 0.43 11.45 -12.48
C GLY A 46 0.78 12.88 -12.87
N ALA A 47 2.05 13.21 -12.71
CA ALA A 47 2.63 14.52 -12.94
C ALA A 47 2.48 14.99 -14.39
N GLY A 48 2.63 14.11 -15.37
CA GLY A 48 2.44 14.42 -16.78
C GLY A 48 1.01 14.86 -17.07
N ALA A 49 0.01 14.14 -16.54
CA ALA A 49 -1.41 14.51 -16.66
C ALA A 49 -1.68 15.86 -15.97
N TRP A 50 -1.11 16.05 -14.78
CA TRP A 50 -1.25 17.30 -14.03
C TRP A 50 -0.70 18.50 -14.78
N ARG A 51 0.47 18.40 -15.41
CA ARG A 51 1.05 19.51 -16.20
C ARG A 51 0.18 19.93 -17.36
N ARG A 52 -0.49 18.98 -18.01
CA ARG A 52 -1.34 19.26 -19.18
C ARG A 52 -2.70 19.80 -18.80
N THR A 53 -3.28 19.32 -17.70
CA THR A 53 -4.71 19.51 -17.41
C THR A 53 -4.99 20.20 -16.06
N GLY A 54 -3.98 20.36 -15.22
CA GLY A 54 -4.12 20.81 -13.83
C GLY A 54 -4.56 19.70 -12.86
N ALA A 55 -4.87 18.49 -13.35
CA ALA A 55 -5.30 17.36 -12.52
C ALA A 55 -4.39 16.13 -12.73
N ALA A 56 -3.94 15.51 -11.64
CA ALA A 56 -3.10 14.31 -11.72
C ALA A 56 -3.86 13.06 -12.19
N ILE A 57 -5.19 13.08 -12.17
CA ILE A 57 -6.05 12.03 -12.72
C ILE A 57 -7.44 12.63 -12.99
N SER A 58 -8.04 12.26 -14.11
CA SER A 58 -9.38 12.73 -14.49
C SER A 58 -10.50 11.90 -13.83
N ASP A 59 -11.69 12.48 -13.68
CA ASP A 59 -12.87 11.77 -13.16
C ASP A 59 -13.26 10.60 -14.08
N LYS A 60 -13.11 10.79 -15.40
CA LYS A 60 -13.29 9.73 -16.38
C LYS A 60 -12.35 8.56 -16.13
N THR A 61 -11.07 8.83 -15.83
CA THR A 61 -10.09 7.78 -15.51
C THR A 61 -10.46 7.05 -14.22
N VAL A 62 -10.86 7.78 -13.17
CA VAL A 62 -11.29 7.15 -11.90
C VAL A 62 -12.52 6.26 -12.12
N ALA A 63 -13.51 6.71 -12.89
CA ALA A 63 -14.69 5.92 -13.21
C ALA A 63 -14.34 4.66 -14.02
N ALA A 64 -13.40 4.77 -14.98
CA ALA A 64 -12.93 3.62 -15.73
C ALA A 64 -12.18 2.61 -14.83
N CYS A 65 -11.38 3.10 -13.89
CA CYS A 65 -10.71 2.25 -12.90
C CYS A 65 -11.72 1.51 -11.99
N ALA A 66 -12.80 2.18 -11.60
CA ALA A 66 -13.87 1.59 -10.79
C ALA A 66 -14.66 0.51 -11.56
N ALA A 67 -14.76 0.66 -12.88
CA ALA A 67 -15.48 -0.27 -13.75
C ALA A 67 -14.62 -1.46 -14.21
N ALA A 68 -13.30 -1.37 -14.08
CA ALA A 68 -12.37 -2.44 -14.45
C ALA A 68 -12.28 -3.51 -13.35
N ASP A 69 -11.92 -4.73 -13.72
CA ASP A 69 -11.69 -5.83 -12.77
C ASP A 69 -10.41 -5.61 -11.95
N ALA A 70 -9.42 -4.94 -12.55
CA ALA A 70 -8.16 -4.59 -11.88
C ALA A 70 -7.54 -3.31 -12.46
N MET A 71 -6.64 -2.71 -11.67
CA MET A 71 -5.74 -1.64 -12.13
C MET A 71 -4.30 -2.15 -12.13
N LEU A 72 -3.56 -1.87 -13.19
CA LEU A 72 -2.11 -2.07 -13.25
C LEU A 72 -1.41 -0.71 -13.34
N LEU A 73 -0.79 -0.30 -12.23
CA LEU A 73 -0.20 1.02 -12.08
C LEU A 73 1.33 0.96 -12.04
N GLY A 74 1.99 1.83 -12.81
CA GLY A 74 3.44 1.97 -12.85
C GLY A 74 3.95 2.88 -11.72
N ALA A 75 4.25 4.13 -12.06
CA ALA A 75 4.70 5.14 -11.11
C ALA A 75 3.99 6.48 -11.37
N ALA A 76 3.81 7.31 -10.35
CA ALA A 76 3.20 8.63 -10.50
C ALA A 76 3.94 9.65 -9.64
N GLY A 77 4.54 10.67 -10.28
CA GLY A 77 5.34 11.70 -9.64
C GLY A 77 6.57 12.08 -10.48
N LEU A 78 6.87 13.38 -10.49
CA LEU A 78 8.13 13.94 -11.01
C LEU A 78 8.63 14.98 -9.99
N PRO A 79 9.94 15.07 -9.72
CA PRO A 79 10.48 15.92 -8.65
C PRO A 79 10.08 17.40 -8.73
N ASP A 80 9.91 17.89 -9.96
CA ASP A 80 9.58 19.27 -10.34
C ASP A 80 8.08 19.50 -10.54
N ALA A 81 7.23 18.46 -10.47
CA ALA A 81 5.77 18.60 -10.51
C ALA A 81 5.19 18.80 -9.11
N ARG A 82 5.20 20.05 -8.65
CA ARG A 82 4.76 20.45 -7.31
C ARG A 82 3.70 21.54 -7.36
N HIS A 83 2.81 21.52 -6.37
CA HIS A 83 1.92 22.63 -6.06
C HIS A 83 2.72 23.83 -5.53
N ALA A 84 2.09 25.01 -5.50
CA ALA A 84 2.70 26.23 -5.00
C ALA A 84 3.20 26.13 -3.53
N ASP A 85 2.59 25.25 -2.74
CA ASP A 85 2.99 24.98 -1.36
C ASP A 85 4.10 23.92 -1.22
N GLY A 86 4.64 23.43 -2.33
CA GLY A 86 5.73 22.45 -2.39
C GLY A 86 5.28 20.99 -2.34
N ARG A 87 3.99 20.68 -2.15
CA ARG A 87 3.50 19.29 -2.19
C ARG A 87 3.57 18.70 -3.59
N GLU A 88 3.85 17.40 -3.68
CA GLU A 88 3.94 16.69 -4.97
C GLU A 88 2.56 16.53 -5.61
N ALA A 89 2.40 17.08 -6.81
CA ALA A 89 1.11 17.07 -7.51
C ALA A 89 0.76 15.68 -8.06
N GLY A 90 1.75 14.92 -8.55
CA GLY A 90 1.52 13.57 -9.08
C GLY A 90 0.93 12.60 -8.04
N SER A 91 1.27 12.79 -6.75
CA SER A 91 0.78 11.96 -5.65
C SER A 91 -0.73 12.07 -5.42
N ASP A 92 -1.37 13.15 -5.86
CA ASP A 92 -2.81 13.37 -5.68
C ASP A 92 -3.65 12.30 -6.38
N ALA A 93 -3.15 11.76 -7.51
CA ALA A 93 -3.81 10.66 -8.19
C ALA A 93 -3.95 9.41 -7.30
N MET A 94 -2.93 9.12 -6.48
CA MET A 94 -2.95 7.96 -5.59
C MET A 94 -3.98 8.13 -4.48
N PHE A 95 -4.10 9.34 -3.95
CA PHE A 95 -5.11 9.65 -2.95
C PHE A 95 -6.51 9.57 -3.55
N ARG A 96 -6.73 10.15 -4.74
CA ARG A 96 -8.02 10.06 -5.43
C ARG A 96 -8.47 8.62 -5.65
N LEU A 97 -7.58 7.73 -6.11
CA LEU A 97 -7.89 6.32 -6.29
C LEU A 97 -8.12 5.60 -4.96
N ARG A 98 -7.24 5.78 -3.97
CA ARG A 98 -7.33 5.07 -2.68
C ARG A 98 -8.60 5.43 -1.92
N PHE A 99 -8.88 6.72 -1.77
CA PHE A 99 -10.08 7.18 -1.06
C PHE A 99 -11.34 6.95 -1.90
N GLY A 100 -11.29 7.24 -3.19
CA GLY A 100 -12.47 7.12 -4.08
C GLY A 100 -12.96 5.68 -4.27
N LEU A 101 -12.08 4.70 -4.16
CA LEU A 101 -12.39 3.27 -4.34
C LEU A 101 -12.25 2.45 -3.05
N ASP A 102 -12.09 3.11 -1.90
CA ASP A 102 -11.87 2.47 -0.58
C ASP A 102 -10.78 1.38 -0.60
N LEU A 103 -9.63 1.67 -1.23
CA LEU A 103 -8.47 0.76 -1.33
C LEU A 103 -7.68 0.72 -0.02
N TYR A 104 -8.36 0.33 1.06
CA TYR A 104 -7.88 0.45 2.44
C TYR A 104 -6.70 -0.45 2.77
N ALA A 105 -6.60 -1.63 2.14
CA ALA A 105 -5.58 -2.63 2.45
C ALA A 105 -4.36 -2.51 1.52
N GLY A 106 -3.30 -1.85 2.00
CA GLY A 106 -1.98 -1.86 1.36
C GLY A 106 -1.19 -3.10 1.72
N ILE A 107 -1.18 -4.10 0.84
CA ILE A 107 -0.47 -5.37 1.05
C ILE A 107 0.88 -5.32 0.32
N ARG A 108 1.99 -5.48 1.05
CA ARG A 108 3.35 -5.39 0.50
C ARG A 108 4.19 -6.58 0.95
N PRO A 109 4.26 -7.66 0.15
CA PRO A 109 5.18 -8.76 0.40
C PRO A 109 6.62 -8.29 0.30
N VAL A 110 7.46 -8.70 1.25
CA VAL A 110 8.90 -8.41 1.30
C VAL A 110 9.62 -9.75 1.44
N ARG A 111 10.43 -10.08 0.43
CA ARG A 111 11.19 -11.33 0.40
C ARG A 111 12.61 -11.10 -0.11
N LEU A 112 13.59 -11.69 0.56
CA LEU A 112 14.96 -11.80 0.04
C LEU A 112 15.06 -13.09 -0.76
N TYR A 113 15.20 -12.98 -2.09
CA TYR A 113 15.37 -14.14 -2.96
C TYR A 113 16.80 -14.68 -2.91
N PRO A 114 17.00 -16.00 -3.10
CA PRO A 114 18.33 -16.60 -3.19
C PRO A 114 19.21 -15.90 -4.24
N GLY A 115 20.41 -15.50 -3.84
CA GLY A 115 21.38 -14.84 -4.74
C GLY A 115 21.17 -13.33 -4.94
N CYS A 116 20.07 -12.75 -4.44
CA CYS A 116 19.92 -11.30 -4.47
C CYS A 116 20.85 -10.62 -3.45
N PRO A 117 21.48 -9.48 -3.81
CA PRO A 117 22.26 -8.71 -2.85
C PRO A 117 21.36 -8.15 -1.75
N THR A 118 21.92 -8.01 -0.55
CA THR A 118 21.26 -7.40 0.60
C THR A 118 22.19 -6.37 1.25
N PRO A 119 21.67 -5.20 1.70
CA PRO A 119 22.46 -4.25 2.47
C PRO A 119 22.70 -4.69 3.91
N LEU A 120 22.00 -5.74 4.39
CA LEU A 120 22.22 -6.30 5.71
C LEU A 120 23.55 -7.05 5.76
N ARG A 121 24.31 -6.83 6.83
CA ARG A 121 25.56 -7.57 7.07
C ARG A 121 25.30 -9.08 7.23
N ASP A 122 24.21 -9.42 7.91
CA ASP A 122 23.76 -10.80 8.12
C ASP A 122 22.23 -10.82 8.00
N PRO A 123 21.66 -11.37 6.91
CA PRO A 123 20.21 -11.49 6.75
C PRO A 123 19.60 -12.63 7.57
N GLY A 124 20.40 -13.28 8.42
CA GLY A 124 19.95 -14.36 9.29
C GLY A 124 19.33 -15.53 8.51
N PRO A 125 18.19 -16.09 8.96
CA PRO A 125 17.52 -17.20 8.30
C PRO A 125 16.81 -16.82 6.99
N GLY A 126 16.88 -15.55 6.58
CA GLY A 126 16.23 -15.01 5.39
C GLY A 126 15.06 -14.07 5.72
N ILE A 127 14.63 -13.30 4.73
CA ILE A 127 13.56 -12.31 4.87
C ILE A 127 12.34 -12.82 4.10
N ASP A 128 11.23 -12.99 4.82
CA ASP A 128 9.92 -13.27 4.21
C ASP A 128 8.78 -12.82 5.12
N TYR A 129 8.25 -11.63 4.88
CA TYR A 129 7.10 -11.08 5.60
C TYR A 129 6.20 -10.26 4.69
N VAL A 130 5.02 -9.88 5.19
CA VAL A 130 4.08 -9.02 4.46
C VAL A 130 3.72 -7.84 5.33
N ILE A 131 3.91 -6.62 4.83
CA ILE A 131 3.36 -5.43 5.46
C ILE A 131 1.91 -5.31 5.04
N VAL A 132 1.01 -5.24 6.02
CA VAL A 132 -0.41 -4.94 5.81
C VAL A 132 -0.67 -3.56 6.39
N ARG A 133 -0.82 -2.57 5.52
CA ARG A 133 -0.89 -1.15 5.84
C ARG A 133 -2.30 -0.62 5.61
N GLU A 134 -2.85 0.07 6.60
CA GLU A 134 -4.06 0.87 6.43
C GLU A 134 -3.74 2.10 5.52
N ASN A 135 -4.53 2.31 4.47
CA ASN A 135 -4.23 3.28 3.41
C ASN A 135 -5.19 4.48 3.32
N VAL A 136 -6.35 4.45 3.99
CA VAL A 136 -7.44 5.44 3.84
C VAL A 136 -7.86 6.09 5.17
N GLU A 137 -7.15 5.82 6.25
CA GLU A 137 -7.29 6.45 7.56
C GLU A 137 -5.93 7.04 8.03
N GLY A 138 -5.82 7.32 9.33
CA GLY A 138 -4.66 7.94 9.96
C GLY A 138 -4.51 9.41 9.60
N MET A 139 -3.27 9.87 9.50
CA MET A 139 -2.98 11.27 9.13
C MET A 139 -3.38 11.60 7.69
N TYR A 140 -3.49 10.59 6.82
CA TYR A 140 -3.84 10.81 5.42
C TYR A 140 -5.33 11.13 5.24
N ALA A 141 -6.21 10.63 6.11
CA ALA A 141 -7.62 10.99 6.09
C ALA A 141 -7.85 12.49 6.35
N ALA A 142 -6.96 13.13 7.11
CA ALA A 142 -7.01 14.57 7.37
C ALA A 142 -6.15 15.41 6.40
N ARG A 143 -5.66 14.86 5.27
CA ARG A 143 -4.77 15.56 4.32
C ARG A 143 -5.31 16.91 3.83
N HIS A 144 -6.63 17.09 3.81
CA HIS A 144 -7.29 18.35 3.44
C HIS A 144 -7.88 19.12 4.64
N GLY A 145 -7.78 18.56 5.85
CA GLY A 145 -8.29 19.14 7.10
C GLY A 145 -7.21 19.69 8.02
N GLY A 146 -5.94 19.66 7.62
CA GLY A 146 -4.85 20.31 8.34
C GLY A 146 -4.96 21.85 8.30
N SER A 147 -4.34 22.52 9.24
CA SER A 147 -4.36 23.99 9.36
C SER A 147 -2.97 24.59 9.26
N ARG A 148 -2.85 25.74 8.58
CA ARG A 148 -1.67 26.60 8.63
C ARG A 148 -2.09 28.00 9.06
N VAL A 149 -1.48 28.54 10.12
CA VAL A 149 -1.81 29.88 10.66
C VAL A 149 -0.56 30.76 10.59
N GLU A 150 -0.67 31.85 9.83
CA GLU A 150 0.34 32.91 9.70
C GLU A 150 1.78 32.44 9.36
N GLY A 151 1.94 31.22 8.84
CA GLY A 151 3.25 30.63 8.57
C GLY A 151 3.98 30.08 9.82
N GLU A 152 3.48 30.36 11.01
CA GLU A 152 4.08 29.99 12.30
C GLU A 152 3.56 28.66 12.84
N VAL A 153 2.31 28.32 12.52
CA VAL A 153 1.66 27.09 13.01
C VAL A 153 1.25 26.23 11.82
N ALA A 154 1.56 24.93 11.90
CA ALA A 154 1.01 23.90 11.04
C ALA A 154 0.54 22.71 11.88
N ALA A 155 -0.61 22.13 11.55
CA ALA A 155 -1.15 20.99 12.26
C ALA A 155 -1.85 20.01 11.31
N ASP A 156 -1.64 18.72 11.57
CA ASP A 156 -2.32 17.58 10.95
C ASP A 156 -2.91 16.68 12.04
N THR A 157 -4.07 16.09 11.79
CA THR A 157 -4.74 15.20 12.75
C THR A 157 -4.72 13.76 12.25
N SER A 158 -4.40 12.81 13.13
CA SER A 158 -4.57 11.39 12.82
C SER A 158 -5.96 10.92 13.22
N ILE A 159 -6.73 10.42 12.26
CA ILE A 159 -8.10 9.93 12.48
C ILE A 159 -8.14 8.45 12.09
N ILE A 160 -8.45 7.59 13.05
CA ILE A 160 -8.67 6.16 12.81
C ILE A 160 -10.00 5.74 13.42
N THR A 161 -10.65 4.74 12.83
CA THR A 161 -11.94 4.24 13.31
C THR A 161 -11.83 2.80 13.79
N ARG A 162 -12.78 2.37 14.63
CA ARG A 162 -12.86 0.96 15.02
C ARG A 162 -13.07 0.06 13.81
N ALA A 163 -13.90 0.49 12.86
CA ALA A 163 -14.20 -0.27 11.65
C ALA A 163 -12.97 -0.41 10.74
N GLY A 164 -12.28 0.70 10.46
CA GLY A 164 -11.06 0.74 9.66
C GLY A 164 -9.92 -0.06 10.28
N THR A 165 -9.71 0.09 11.59
CA THR A 165 -8.73 -0.69 12.36
C THR A 165 -9.07 -2.18 12.36
N ARG A 166 -10.33 -2.54 12.60
CA ARG A 166 -10.74 -3.95 12.63
C ARG A 166 -10.50 -4.62 11.28
N ARG A 167 -10.97 -4.02 10.18
CA ARG A 167 -10.84 -4.63 8.84
C ARG A 167 -9.39 -4.81 8.40
N ILE A 168 -8.49 -3.88 8.74
CA ILE A 168 -7.07 -4.01 8.36
C ILE A 168 -6.37 -5.09 9.19
N VAL A 169 -6.70 -5.21 10.48
CA VAL A 169 -6.15 -6.28 11.33
C VAL A 169 -6.70 -7.64 10.92
N GLU A 170 -8.00 -7.78 10.68
CA GLU A 170 -8.61 -9.00 10.13
C GLU A 170 -7.94 -9.39 8.80
N ARG A 171 -7.65 -8.40 7.94
CA ARG A 171 -6.91 -8.64 6.70
C ARG A 171 -5.48 -9.15 6.95
N ALA A 172 -4.80 -8.66 7.99
CA ALA A 172 -3.48 -9.15 8.37
C ALA A 172 -3.51 -10.60 8.84
N PHE A 173 -4.50 -10.99 9.65
CA PHE A 173 -4.71 -12.38 10.05
C PHE A 173 -5.06 -13.28 8.84
N ALA A 174 -5.92 -12.82 7.94
CA ALA A 174 -6.25 -13.55 6.71
C ALA A 174 -5.04 -13.73 5.77
N VAL A 175 -4.09 -12.79 5.76
CA VAL A 175 -2.81 -12.96 5.05
C VAL A 175 -1.91 -13.95 5.79
N ALA A 176 -1.88 -13.92 7.12
CA ALA A 176 -1.07 -14.84 7.91
C ALA A 176 -1.51 -16.31 7.72
N THR A 177 -2.80 -16.59 7.56
CA THR A 177 -3.32 -17.96 7.31
C THR A 177 -2.84 -18.57 5.98
N THR A 178 -2.45 -17.75 5.00
CA THR A 178 -1.97 -18.25 3.70
C THR A 178 -0.45 -18.40 3.64
N ARG A 179 0.24 -18.27 4.77
CA ARG A 179 1.71 -18.26 4.87
C ARG A 179 2.22 -19.43 5.69
N SER A 180 3.50 -19.73 5.52
CA SER A 180 4.17 -20.88 6.15
C SER A 180 4.90 -20.52 7.46
N GLY A 181 4.55 -19.40 8.09
CA GLY A 181 5.25 -18.87 9.26
C GLY A 181 6.54 -18.11 8.95
N ALA A 182 7.20 -17.61 9.99
CA ALA A 182 8.45 -16.85 9.86
C ALA A 182 9.63 -17.77 9.52
N PRO A 183 10.60 -17.35 8.68
CA PRO A 183 11.76 -18.17 8.32
C PRO A 183 12.61 -18.64 9.50
N ALA A 184 12.60 -17.89 10.61
CA ALA A 184 13.43 -18.17 11.78
C ALA A 184 12.92 -19.35 12.62
N ASP A 185 11.61 -19.54 12.73
CA ASP A 185 10.98 -20.46 13.70
C ASP A 185 9.77 -21.22 13.16
N GLY A 186 9.31 -20.92 11.94
CA GLY A 186 8.11 -21.50 11.33
C GLY A 186 6.80 -21.03 11.96
N VAL A 187 6.82 -20.04 12.86
CA VAL A 187 5.62 -19.57 13.57
C VAL A 187 4.86 -18.57 12.71
N SER A 188 3.56 -18.83 12.49
CA SER A 188 2.64 -17.85 11.93
C SER A 188 2.38 -16.75 12.94
N ARG A 189 2.75 -15.50 12.59
CA ARG A 189 2.70 -14.35 13.49
C ARG A 189 2.12 -13.11 12.82
N VAL A 190 1.29 -12.37 13.55
CA VAL A 190 0.89 -11.00 13.24
C VAL A 190 1.51 -10.07 14.28
N THR A 191 2.37 -9.16 13.81
CA THR A 191 3.03 -8.15 14.64
C THR A 191 2.33 -6.79 14.44
N CYS A 192 1.65 -6.28 15.47
CA CYS A 192 1.05 -4.95 15.49
C CYS A 192 2.13 -3.89 15.71
N VAL A 193 2.42 -3.07 14.69
CA VAL A 193 3.40 -1.99 14.78
C VAL A 193 2.71 -0.65 15.06
N ASP A 194 2.99 -0.03 16.20
CA ASP A 194 2.28 1.18 16.66
C ASP A 194 3.15 2.13 17.51
N LYS A 195 2.57 3.16 18.12
CA LYS A 195 3.21 3.99 19.18
C LYS A 195 2.28 4.21 20.38
N ALA A 196 1.68 3.13 20.87
CA ALA A 196 0.65 3.15 21.91
C ALA A 196 1.13 3.68 23.27
N ASN A 197 2.45 3.73 23.52
CA ASN A 197 3.02 4.33 24.72
C ASN A 197 2.96 5.86 24.75
N VAL A 198 2.65 6.52 23.62
CA VAL A 198 2.61 7.97 23.50
C VAL A 198 1.28 8.45 22.92
N LEU A 199 0.77 7.77 21.89
CA LEU A 199 -0.36 8.25 21.10
C LEU A 199 -1.65 7.52 21.46
N ALA A 200 -2.67 8.29 21.88
CA ALA A 200 -4.00 7.75 22.22
C ALA A 200 -4.65 7.00 21.04
N SER A 201 -4.47 7.49 19.81
CA SER A 201 -4.91 6.78 18.60
C SER A 201 -4.27 5.40 18.49
N TYR A 202 -2.96 5.25 18.75
CA TYR A 202 -2.33 3.94 18.69
C TYR A 202 -2.61 3.05 19.90
N ALA A 203 -2.92 3.62 21.08
CA ALA A 203 -3.48 2.84 22.18
C ALA A 203 -4.84 2.23 21.80
N PHE A 204 -5.71 3.03 21.17
CA PHE A 204 -6.98 2.54 20.60
C PHE A 204 -6.75 1.51 19.49
N PHE A 205 -5.79 1.73 18.59
CA PHE A 205 -5.44 0.76 17.54
C PHE A 205 -5.05 -0.60 18.13
N ARG A 206 -4.17 -0.59 19.15
CA ARG A 206 -3.71 -1.80 19.84
C ARG A 206 -4.85 -2.51 20.58
N GLU A 207 -5.77 -1.78 21.20
CA GLU A 207 -6.97 -2.35 21.82
C GLU A 207 -7.78 -3.16 20.81
N VAL A 208 -8.10 -2.55 19.65
CA VAL A 208 -8.87 -3.22 18.59
C VAL A 208 -8.09 -4.41 18.02
N ALA A 209 -6.78 -4.25 17.78
CA ALA A 209 -5.94 -5.32 17.24
C ALA A 209 -5.88 -6.54 18.18
N THR A 210 -5.74 -6.30 19.49
CA THR A 210 -5.74 -7.34 20.52
C THR A 210 -7.09 -8.08 20.57
N ALA A 211 -8.20 -7.34 20.43
CA ALA A 211 -9.53 -7.94 20.39
C ALA A 211 -9.73 -8.85 19.17
N VAL A 212 -9.22 -8.45 17.99
CA VAL A 212 -9.24 -9.30 16.78
C VAL A 212 -8.35 -10.53 16.98
N ALA A 213 -7.15 -10.36 17.54
CA ALA A 213 -6.20 -11.45 17.78
C ALA A 213 -6.79 -12.56 18.66
N ALA A 214 -7.63 -12.21 19.63
CA ALA A 214 -8.31 -13.20 20.49
C ALA A 214 -9.20 -14.20 19.71
N ALA A 215 -9.63 -13.85 18.50
CA ALA A 215 -10.41 -14.73 17.62
C ALA A 215 -9.52 -15.68 16.76
N HIS A 216 -8.19 -15.53 16.80
CA HIS A 216 -7.23 -16.28 15.99
C HIS A 216 -6.14 -16.93 16.87
N PRO A 217 -6.49 -17.89 17.77
CA PRO A 217 -5.55 -18.45 18.74
C PRO A 217 -4.41 -19.28 18.13
N ASP A 218 -4.55 -19.68 16.86
CA ASP A 218 -3.57 -20.42 16.08
C ASP A 218 -2.46 -19.53 15.48
N ILE A 219 -2.64 -18.20 15.50
CA ILE A 219 -1.66 -17.23 14.99
C ILE A 219 -1.11 -16.43 16.16
N ALA A 220 0.22 -16.47 16.32
CA ALA A 220 0.88 -15.69 17.35
C ALA A 220 0.64 -14.18 17.13
N PHE A 221 0.29 -13.47 18.18
CA PHE A 221 0.14 -12.02 18.14
C PHE A 221 1.15 -11.35 19.07
N GLU A 222 1.80 -10.31 18.57
CA GLU A 222 2.64 -9.44 19.37
C GLU A 222 2.43 -7.98 18.97
N ALA A 223 2.79 -7.06 19.86
CA ALA A 223 2.78 -5.63 19.57
C ALA A 223 4.18 -5.04 19.79
N VAL A 224 4.64 -4.26 18.82
CA VAL A 224 5.98 -3.67 18.78
C VAL A 224 5.85 -2.18 18.48
N TYR A 225 6.63 -1.35 19.17
CA TYR A 225 6.66 0.07 18.86
C TYR A 225 7.42 0.34 17.55
N VAL A 226 6.99 1.33 16.77
CA VAL A 226 7.52 1.60 15.42
C VAL A 226 9.03 1.84 15.38
N ASP A 227 9.61 2.44 16.42
CA ASP A 227 11.06 2.63 16.58
C ASP A 227 11.79 1.31 16.86
N ALA A 228 11.22 0.46 17.72
CA ALA A 228 11.76 -0.88 17.95
C ALA A 228 11.61 -1.77 16.70
N ALA A 229 10.50 -1.66 15.97
CA ALA A 229 10.28 -2.38 14.72
C ALA A 229 11.33 -1.97 13.67
N ALA A 230 11.64 -0.67 13.55
CA ALA A 230 12.70 -0.19 12.66
C ALA A 230 14.07 -0.79 13.00
N LEU A 231 14.39 -0.93 14.28
CA LEU A 231 15.62 -1.62 14.73
C LEU A 231 15.58 -3.12 14.38
N TYR A 232 14.46 -3.79 14.66
CA TYR A 232 14.33 -5.22 14.44
C TYR A 232 14.43 -5.60 12.97
N LEU A 233 13.93 -4.77 12.05
CA LEU A 233 14.08 -4.98 10.60
C LEU A 233 15.54 -5.03 10.13
N VAL A 234 16.49 -4.51 10.93
CA VAL A 234 17.93 -4.57 10.64
C VAL A 234 18.62 -5.72 11.39
N GLN A 235 18.07 -6.13 12.54
CA GLN A 235 18.74 -7.05 13.46
C GLN A 235 18.20 -8.49 13.46
N ARG A 236 16.97 -8.72 13.02
CA ARG A 236 16.23 -9.98 13.21
C ARG A 236 15.71 -10.55 11.89
#